data_AF-A0A2V9IVQ8-F1
#
_entry.id   AF-A0A2V9IVQ8-F1
#
_cell.length_a   1.000
_cell.length_b   1.000
_cell.length_c   1.000
_cell.angle_alpha   90.00
_cell.angle_beta   90.00
_cell.angle_gamma   90.00
#
_symmetry.space_group_name_H-M   'P 1'
#
loop_
_entity.id
_entity.type
_entity.pdbx_description
1 polymer ?
#
loop_
_entity_poly.entity_id
_entity_poly.type
_entity_poly.pdbx_seq_one_letter_code
_entity_poly.pdbx_strand_id
1 'polypeptide(L)' 'DPNSRTAVVLSLVPFLSPILMILRIAMQTPPFWQIALSLALSLSTTVGVVYVSAKIYRVGVLMYGKRPSVVELFRWLKYT' A
#
# COMPACT_ATOMS: atom_id res chain seq x y z
N ASP A 1 10.46 -9.29 -21.53
CA ASP A 1 11.48 -8.30 -21.13
C ASP A 1 11.25 -7.72 -19.74
N PRO A 2 12.27 -7.75 -18.86
CA PRO A 2 12.25 -7.10 -17.54
C PRO A 2 12.14 -5.56 -17.59
N ASN A 3 12.26 -4.96 -18.78
CA ASN A 3 12.02 -3.53 -19.05
C ASN A 3 10.63 -3.22 -19.62
N SER A 4 9.75 -4.23 -19.76
CA SER A 4 8.37 -3.98 -20.18
C SER A 4 7.65 -3.05 -19.20
N ARG A 5 6.84 -2.12 -19.72
CA ARG A 5 6.00 -1.20 -18.93
C ARG A 5 5.17 -1.94 -17.87
N THR A 6 4.74 -3.18 -18.17
CA THR A 6 4.01 -4.03 -17.21
C THR A 6 4.87 -4.44 -16.02
N ALA A 7 6.13 -4.81 -16.24
CA ALA A 7 7.07 -5.17 -15.18
C ALA A 7 7.40 -3.97 -14.28
N VAL A 8 7.49 -2.76 -14.85
CA VAL A 8 7.70 -1.52 -14.08
C VAL A 8 6.48 -1.18 -13.23
N VAL A 9 5.27 -1.22 -13.81
CA VAL A 9 4.03 -0.90 -13.08
C VAL A 9 3.79 -1.89 -11.94
N LEU A 10 3.99 -3.19 -12.16
CA LEU A 10 3.84 -4.21 -11.13
C LEU A 10 4.87 -4.04 -9.99
N SER A 11 6.09 -3.62 -10.31
CA SER A 11 7.15 -3.37 -9.32
C SER A 11 6.91 -2.09 -8.48
N LEU A 12 6.04 -1.19 -8.94
CA LEU A 12 5.65 0.01 -8.20
C LEU A 12 4.47 -0.23 -7.27
N VAL A 13 3.79 -1.37 -7.38
CA VAL A 13 2.70 -1.74 -6.47
C VAL A 13 3.30 -2.07 -5.10
N PRO A 14 2.94 -1.35 -4.04
CA PRO A 14 3.55 -1.42 -2.71
C PRO A 14 3.68 -2.82 -2.11
N PHE A 15 2.67 -3.68 -2.32
CA PHE A 15 2.62 -5.05 -1.79
C PHE A 15 3.48 -6.03 -2.60
N LEU A 16 3.67 -5.76 -3.88
CA LEU A 16 4.43 -6.62 -4.81
C LEU A 16 5.86 -6.11 -5.03
N SER A 17 6.10 -4.84 -4.71
CA SER A 17 7.37 -4.12 -4.80
C SER A 17 8.52 -4.89 -4.15
N PRO A 18 8.47 -5.36 -2.89
CA PRO A 18 9.62 -6.00 -2.26
C PRO A 18 10.09 -7.25 -3.04
N ILE A 19 9.14 -8.06 -3.51
CA ILE A 19 9.42 -9.31 -4.21
C ILE A 19 9.91 -9.04 -5.63
N LEU A 20 9.21 -8.16 -6.37
CA LEU A 20 9.51 -7.89 -7.78
C LEU A 20 10.75 -7.00 -7.96
N MET A 21 11.00 -6.10 -7.02
CA MET A 21 12.18 -5.23 -7.04
C MET A 21 13.46 -6.02 -6.78
N ILE A 22 13.45 -6.96 -5.84
CA ILE A 22 14.57 -7.89 -5.58
C ILE A 22 14.86 -8.71 -6.83
N LEU A 23 13.81 -9.26 -7.48
CA LEU A 23 13.95 -10.02 -8.72
C LEU A 23 14.55 -9.17 -9.85
N ARG A 24 14.15 -7.89 -9.97
CA ARG A 24 14.71 -6.97 -10.97
C ARG A 24 16.17 -6.61 -10.70
N ILE A 25 16.53 -6.37 -9.43
CA ILE A 25 17.93 -6.13 -9.03
C ILE A 25 18.82 -7.35 -9.33
N ALA A 26 18.31 -8.57 -9.12
CA ALA A 26 19.03 -9.80 -9.39
C ALA A 26 19.26 -10.08 -10.88
N MET A 27 18.36 -9.63 -11.76
CA MET A 27 18.50 -9.82 -13.21
C MET A 27 19.29 -8.70 -13.89
N GLN A 28 18.99 -7.43 -13.58
CA GLN A 28 19.63 -6.28 -14.21
C GLN A 28 19.44 -5.05 -13.32
N THR A 29 20.52 -4.48 -12.80
CA THR A 29 20.49 -3.40 -11.81
C THR A 29 19.68 -2.19 -12.33
N PRO A 30 18.46 -1.93 -11.80
CA PRO A 30 17.66 -0.80 -12.25
C PRO A 30 18.29 0.52 -11.81
N PRO A 31 17.98 1.64 -12.48
CA PRO A 31 18.41 2.96 -12.04
C PRO A 31 18.02 3.24 -10.58
N PHE A 32 18.92 3.85 -9.80
CA PHE A 32 18.72 4.14 -8.36
C PHE A 32 17.41 4.89 -8.05
N TRP A 33 16.94 5.76 -8.95
CA TRP A 33 15.67 6.48 -8.77
C TRP A 33 14.45 5.57 -8.74
N GLN A 34 14.47 4.45 -9.48
CA GLN A 34 13.37 3.48 -9.43
C GLN A 34 13.29 2.81 -8.05
N ILE A 35 14.44 2.57 -7.42
CA ILE A 35 14.56 1.99 -6.08
C ILE A 35 14.06 2.96 -5.02
N ALA A 36 14.47 4.22 -5.12
CA ALA A 36 13.95 5.26 -4.23
C ALA A 36 12.43 5.43 -4.38
N LEU A 37 11.91 5.42 -5.61
CA LEU A 37 10.48 5.57 -5.89
C LEU A 37 9.65 4.39 -5.36
N SER A 38 10.11 3.15 -5.53
CA SER A 38 9.41 1.96 -5.03
C SER A 38 9.41 1.89 -3.51
N LEU A 39 10.52 2.29 -2.86
CA LEU A 39 10.60 2.46 -1.41
C LEU A 39 9.65 3.54 -0.93
N ALA A 40 9.64 4.71 -1.56
CA ALA A 40 8.76 5.81 -1.20
C ALA A 40 7.27 5.43 -1.35
N LEU A 41 6.91 4.72 -2.42
CA LEU A 41 5.54 4.20 -2.63
C LEU A 41 5.16 3.12 -1.61
N SER A 42 6.08 2.23 -1.28
CA SER A 42 5.85 1.20 -0.26
C SER A 42 5.64 1.82 1.12
N LEU A 43 6.47 2.81 1.47
CA LEU A 43 6.37 3.55 2.73
C LEU A 43 5.09 4.39 2.79
N SER A 44 4.76 5.13 1.73
CA SER A 44 3.55 5.96 1.67
C SER A 44 2.28 5.12 1.77
N THR A 45 2.27 3.94 1.17
CA THR A 45 1.14 3.01 1.25
C THR A 45 1.02 2.39 2.64
N THR A 46 2.15 2.01 3.23
CA THR A 46 2.17 1.54 4.63
C THR A 46 1.58 2.60 5.56
N VAL A 47 2.03 3.85 5.45
CA VAL A 47 1.51 4.98 6.24
C VAL A 47 0.04 5.22 5.95
N GLY A 48 -0.39 5.18 4.68
CA GLY A 48 -1.78 5.34 4.29
C GLY A 48 -2.69 4.28 4.88
N VAL A 49 -2.29 3.01 4.83
CA VAL A 49 -3.04 1.89 5.41
C VAL A 49 -3.09 2.00 6.93
N VAL A 50 -1.98 2.32 7.59
CA VAL A 50 -1.94 2.53 9.05
C VAL A 50 -2.84 3.70 9.45
N TYR A 51 -2.83 4.80 8.70
CA TYR A 51 -3.69 5.96 8.94
C TYR A 51 -5.18 5.62 8.82
N VAL A 52 -5.56 4.90 7.76
CA VAL A 52 -6.92 4.40 7.54
C VAL A 52 -7.35 3.45 8.67
N SER A 53 -6.48 2.51 9.03
CA SER A 53 -6.72 1.56 10.12
C SER A 53 -6.90 2.25 11.47
N ALA A 54 -6.05 3.24 11.78
CA ALA A 54 -6.14 4.05 12.99
C ALA A 54 -7.44 4.86 13.05
N LYS A 55 -7.87 5.46 11.93
CA LYS A 55 -9.17 6.14 11.81
C LYS A 55 -10.34 5.19 12.11
N ILE A 56 -10.32 4.00 11.50
CA ILE A 56 -11.35 2.98 11.71
C ILE A 56 -11.36 2.53 13.18
N TYR A 57 -10.20 2.27 13.77
CA TYR A 57 -10.08 1.84 15.17
C TYR A 57 -10.68 2.87 16.14
N ARG A 58 -10.41 4.16 15.92
CA ARG A 58 -10.93 5.25 16.75
C ARG A 58 -12.46 5.33 16.75
N VAL A 59 -13.11 5.04 15.62
CA VAL A 59 -14.59 5.01 15.55
C VAL A 59 -15.13 3.66 16.01
N GLY A 60 -14.45 2.57 15.67
CA GLY A 60 -14.87 1.21 15.99
C GLY A 60 -14.82 0.87 17.48
N VAL A 61 -13.88 1.44 18.25
CA VAL A 61 -13.78 1.21 19.71
C VAL A 61 -15.01 1.70 20.47
N LEU A 62 -15.73 2.68 19.92
CA LEU A 62 -16.97 3.21 20.52
C LEU A 62 -18.21 2.40 20.13
N MET A 63 -18.07 1.43 19.23
CA MET A 63 -19.18 0.61 18.77
C MET A 63 -19.19 -0.75 19.45
N TYR A 64 -20.01 -0.84 20.50
CA TYR A 64 -20.36 -2.09 21.15
C TYR A 64 -21.72 -2.60 20.63
N GLY A 65 -21.81 -3.90 20.31
CA GLY A 65 -23.09 -4.60 20.10
C GLY A 65 -23.60 -4.73 18.65
N LYS A 66 -23.07 -3.99 17.67
CA LYS A 66 -23.43 -4.14 16.24
C LYS A 66 -22.21 -4.56 15.42
N ARG A 67 -22.34 -5.61 14.61
CA ARG A 67 -21.28 -6.02 13.65
C ARG A 67 -21.19 -4.95 12.56
N PRO A 68 -20.07 -4.23 12.42
CA PRO A 68 -19.95 -3.19 11.41
C PRO A 68 -19.97 -3.79 10.01
N SER A 69 -20.75 -3.18 9.13
CA SER A 69 -20.77 -3.54 7.70
C SER A 69 -19.67 -2.78 6.94
N VAL A 70 -19.23 -3.33 5.80
CA VAL A 70 -18.22 -2.71 4.92
C VAL A 70 -18.64 -1.28 4.53
N VAL A 71 -19.95 -1.05 4.34
CA VAL A 71 -20.51 0.27 4.02
C VAL A 71 -20.39 1.26 5.21
N GLU A 72 -20.54 0.78 6.44
CA GLU A 72 -20.40 1.61 7.65
C GLU A 72 -18.95 2.01 7.88
N LEU A 73 -18.01 1.09 7.66
CA LEU A 73 -16.56 1.35 7.68
C LEU A 73 -16.17 2.49 6.71
N PHE A 74 -16.67 2.45 5.48
CA PHE A 74 -16.45 3.52 4.50
C PHE A 74 -17.08 4.86 4.91
N ARG A 75 -18.23 4.83 5.59
CA ARG A 75 -18.84 6.06 6.15
C ARG A 75 -17.98 6.65 7.25
N TRP A 76 -17.45 5.83 8.18
CA TRP A 76 -16.60 6.32 9.27
C TRP A 76 -15.34 7.03 8.78
N LEU A 77 -14.75 6.53 7.69
CA LEU A 77 -13.63 7.19 7.03
C LEU A 77 -13.94 8.60 6.54
N LYS A 78 -15.23 8.88 6.22
CA LYS A 78 -15.71 10.15 5.69
C LYS A 78 -16.24 11.12 6.77
N TYR A 79 -16.55 10.62 7.96
CA TYR A 79 -17.04 11.42 9.09
C TYR A 79 -15.93 12.07 9.94
N THR A 80 -14.65 11.77 9.65
CA THR A 80 -13.48 12.42 10.26
C THR A 80 -12.79 13.33 9.25
#